data_AF-A0A4U0WY99-F1
#
_entry.id   AF-A0A4U0WY99-F1
#
_cell.length_a   1.000
_cell.length_b   1.000
_cell.length_c   1.000
_cell.angle_alpha   90.00
_cell.angle_beta   90.00
_cell.angle_gamma   90.00
#
_symmetry.space_group_name_H-M   'P 1'
#
loop_
_entity.id
_entity.type
_entity.pdbx_description
1 polymer ?
#
loop_
_entity_poly.entity_id
_entity_poly.type
_entity_poly.pdbx_seq_one_letter_code
_entity_poly.pdbx_strand_id
1 'polypeptide(L)'
;MRLRRPSAPPAASTQGDRPTRPSNRTMDYLRSVQKRLPSAEQLPTLKSLQHMSLRDASEKLPQRLAFFRKRIRIRGNSKFSVPLYLVLLFPVLVLIIILLLFVRHPNSPGGRLIPAGAPPSIRKINEKHDKVFVTGCLDPKVQQDAPRANAAFVVLARNKELDGVVESLKSVERHFNRWFHYPYVFLNDGDFNSTFKETILNYTSSPVEFGKIPPEHWGYPDWVDTNVAKEAIRKQGDAAIMYGGMESYHHMCRFYSGFFYKHELLQKYDWYWRVEPEIKYFCDITYDPFVHMARANKTYGFTIAVKELKETVPNIFRYASAFKRTHNLTSQGLWEMFVEPKEGFNQDGSPKKDALKPEDLPKDDPKYAAEKQKPMPEDILKGQPGAGTLPDIDPEAMDGDVYNMCHYWSNFEIAKLDFFRSQEYEDFFNMMDRSGGFWTERWGDAPIHSLAAGALLAPSDIHYFRDFGYRHTTIQHCPANAPARQLPREPYLERTTLDEKARREEDEYWAKWDTEKENGVGCRCRCDTDVVDVEGKEGSCIPEWVEIAGGFVTPAGRD
;
A
#
# COMPACT_ATOMS: atom_id res chain seq x y z
N MET A 1 30.30 -66.42 -1.19
CA MET A 1 31.05 -66.48 0.10
C MET A 1 30.67 -65.22 0.89
N ARG A 2 30.30 -65.24 2.19
CA ARG A 2 31.02 -65.68 3.41
C ARG A 2 32.37 -64.95 3.58
N LEU A 3 32.72 -64.34 4.72
CA LEU A 3 31.98 -63.96 5.96
C LEU A 3 32.91 -63.09 6.87
N ARG A 4 32.40 -62.58 8.02
CA ARG A 4 33.10 -62.03 9.22
C ARG A 4 33.47 -60.52 9.33
N ARG A 5 32.76 -59.83 10.24
CA ARG A 5 33.31 -58.99 11.35
C ARG A 5 33.73 -59.92 12.53
N PRO A 6 34.34 -59.50 13.68
CA PRO A 6 34.55 -58.16 14.28
C PRO A 6 36.08 -57.86 14.51
N SER A 7 36.66 -57.22 15.54
CA SER A 7 36.25 -56.74 16.89
C SER A 7 37.26 -55.73 17.51
N ALA A 8 36.85 -55.07 18.60
CA ALA A 8 37.66 -54.29 19.57
C ALA A 8 37.31 -54.77 21.01
N PRO A 9 37.90 -54.31 22.15
CA PRO A 9 38.97 -53.32 22.38
C PRO A 9 40.20 -53.96 23.12
N PRO A 10 41.04 -53.20 23.87
CA PRO A 10 40.77 -52.96 25.30
C PRO A 10 41.15 -51.54 25.80
N ALA A 11 41.03 -51.29 27.12
CA ALA A 11 41.37 -50.02 27.78
C ALA A 11 42.15 -50.23 29.09
N ALA A 12 42.95 -49.25 29.51
CA ALA A 12 43.41 -49.04 30.90
C ALA A 12 44.04 -47.64 31.10
N SER A 13 43.99 -47.13 32.34
CA SER A 13 44.71 -45.94 32.87
C SER A 13 46.10 -46.37 33.45
N THR A 14 47.06 -45.53 33.85
CA THR A 14 47.03 -44.41 34.83
C THR A 14 48.30 -43.52 34.80
N GLN A 15 48.14 -42.25 35.20
CA GLN A 15 49.05 -41.36 35.98
C GLN A 15 50.59 -41.34 35.77
N GLY A 16 51.19 -40.14 35.72
CA GLY A 16 52.65 -39.92 35.85
C GLY A 16 53.12 -38.46 35.65
N ASP A 17 53.57 -37.80 36.72
CA ASP A 17 53.89 -36.36 36.80
C ASP A 17 54.93 -35.80 35.81
N ARG A 18 54.68 -34.57 35.29
CA ARG A 18 55.46 -33.33 35.58
C ARG A 18 55.14 -32.17 34.62
N PRO A 19 54.72 -30.97 35.10
CA PRO A 19 54.67 -29.77 34.29
C PRO A 19 56.02 -29.01 34.27
N THR A 20 56.77 -29.09 33.18
CA THR A 20 57.97 -28.24 32.96
C THR A 20 57.58 -26.87 32.39
N ARG A 21 58.10 -25.79 32.99
CA ARG A 21 57.82 -24.40 32.57
C ARG A 21 58.37 -24.10 31.17
N PRO A 22 57.56 -23.57 30.23
CA PRO A 22 58.05 -22.75 29.12
C PRO A 22 58.61 -21.40 29.61
N SER A 23 59.45 -20.75 28.81
CA SER A 23 60.29 -19.62 29.25
C SER A 23 59.69 -18.22 29.05
N ASN A 24 60.22 -17.25 29.81
CA ASN A 24 59.71 -15.88 29.98
C ASN A 24 59.69 -14.95 28.73
N ARG A 25 59.97 -15.47 27.52
CA ARG A 25 60.31 -14.65 26.34
C ARG A 25 59.23 -13.67 25.89
N THR A 26 57.95 -13.94 26.13
CA THR A 26 56.84 -13.05 25.72
C THR A 26 56.68 -11.83 26.63
N MET A 27 56.90 -12.00 27.95
CA MET A 27 56.80 -10.92 28.94
C MET A 27 57.87 -9.85 28.72
N ASP A 28 59.12 -10.25 28.46
CA ASP A 28 60.22 -9.32 28.26
C ASP A 28 60.10 -8.54 26.93
N TYR A 29 59.54 -9.15 25.88
CA TYR A 29 59.25 -8.44 24.64
C TYR A 29 58.23 -7.31 24.85
N LEU A 30 57.12 -7.60 25.52
CA LEU A 30 56.08 -6.61 25.84
C LEU A 30 56.61 -5.50 26.75
N ARG A 31 57.41 -5.84 27.78
CA ARG A 31 58.09 -4.85 28.64
C ARG A 31 59.11 -3.99 27.85
N SER A 32 59.76 -4.54 26.83
CA SER A 32 60.67 -3.78 25.96
C SER A 32 59.95 -2.77 25.06
N VAL A 33 58.72 -3.07 24.64
CA VAL A 33 57.83 -2.16 23.89
C VAL A 33 57.25 -1.09 24.81
N GLN A 34 56.79 -1.46 26.01
CA GLN A 34 56.22 -0.53 26.98
C GLN A 34 57.26 0.50 27.46
N LYS A 35 58.53 0.13 27.59
CA LYS A 35 59.67 1.05 27.84
C LYS A 35 60.08 1.94 26.64
N ARG A 36 59.38 1.86 25.50
CA ARG A 36 59.68 2.67 24.29
C ARG A 36 58.61 3.71 23.95
N LEU A 37 57.48 3.71 24.66
CA LEU A 37 56.44 4.73 24.61
C LEU A 37 56.77 5.89 25.59
N PRO A 38 56.44 7.16 25.26
CA PRO A 38 56.63 8.27 26.20
C PRO A 38 55.61 8.21 27.35
N SER A 39 55.99 8.70 28.54
CA SER A 39 55.04 8.95 29.64
C SER A 39 54.05 10.05 29.25
N ALA A 40 52.81 9.97 29.75
CA ALA A 40 51.74 10.93 29.45
C ALA A 40 52.03 12.36 29.96
N GLU A 41 52.97 12.51 30.89
CA GLU A 41 53.33 13.77 31.57
C GLU A 41 54.07 14.79 30.67
N GLN A 42 54.32 14.47 29.39
CA GLN A 42 54.98 15.37 28.42
C GLN A 42 54.09 15.74 27.21
N LEU A 43 52.77 15.59 27.32
CA LEU A 43 51.82 16.07 26.31
C LEU A 43 51.29 17.48 26.66
N PRO A 44 51.36 18.47 25.73
CA PRO A 44 50.86 19.81 25.97
C PRO A 44 49.34 19.82 26.11
N THR A 45 48.82 20.45 27.17
CA THR A 45 47.37 20.55 27.42
C THR A 45 46.68 21.46 26.40
N LEU A 46 45.40 21.18 26.12
CA LEU A 46 44.63 21.82 25.04
C LEU A 46 44.68 23.36 25.05
N LYS A 47 44.66 23.99 26.24
CA LYS A 47 44.78 25.45 26.39
C LYS A 47 46.13 26.03 25.90
N SER A 48 47.20 25.24 25.90
CA SER A 48 48.53 25.67 25.42
C SER A 48 48.69 25.61 23.89
N LEU A 49 47.82 24.86 23.20
CA LEU A 49 47.81 24.75 21.74
C LEU A 49 47.03 25.89 21.06
N GLN A 50 46.13 26.55 21.81
CA GLN A 50 45.18 27.54 21.29
C GLN A 50 45.83 28.86 20.80
N HIS A 51 47.12 29.08 21.10
CA HIS A 51 47.93 30.21 20.63
C HIS A 51 49.20 29.80 19.86
N MET A 52 49.35 28.54 19.45
CA MET A 52 50.48 28.10 18.62
C MET A 52 50.15 28.15 17.13
N SER A 53 51.07 28.63 16.29
CA SER A 53 50.90 28.54 14.84
C SER A 53 51.19 27.13 14.31
N LEU A 54 50.73 26.83 13.10
CA LEU A 54 51.02 25.56 12.41
C LEU A 54 52.52 25.34 12.16
N ARG A 55 53.37 26.38 12.19
CA ARG A 55 54.83 26.22 12.16
C ARG A 55 55.35 25.70 13.49
N ASP A 56 54.95 26.33 14.60
CA ASP A 56 55.44 26.00 15.95
C ASP A 56 55.00 24.61 16.39
N ALA A 57 53.79 24.20 16.00
CA ALA A 57 53.29 22.84 16.18
C ALA A 57 54.09 21.81 15.37
N SER A 58 54.50 22.14 14.15
CA SER A 58 55.30 21.28 13.30
C SER A 58 56.69 21.01 13.90
N GLU A 59 57.35 22.02 14.47
CA GLU A 59 58.71 21.87 15.01
C GLU A 59 58.80 20.94 16.23
N LYS A 60 57.81 21.00 17.14
CA LYS A 60 57.79 20.24 18.41
C LYS A 60 57.50 18.73 18.27
N LEU A 61 57.28 18.19 17.06
CA LEU A 61 57.17 16.73 16.89
C LEU A 61 58.48 16.01 17.26
N PRO A 62 58.44 14.90 18.03
CA PRO A 62 59.64 14.18 18.44
C PRO A 62 60.39 13.57 17.25
N GLN A 63 61.72 13.56 17.33
CA GLN A 63 62.63 13.21 16.22
C GLN A 63 62.34 11.86 15.54
N ARG A 64 61.74 10.88 16.25
CA ARG A 64 61.34 9.58 15.67
C ARG A 64 60.33 9.70 14.50
N LEU A 65 59.57 10.80 14.42
CA LEU A 65 58.60 11.05 13.33
C LEU A 65 59.18 11.86 12.15
N ALA A 66 60.48 12.19 12.17
CA ALA A 66 61.13 13.01 11.13
C ALA A 66 61.02 12.41 9.71
N PHE A 67 60.83 11.09 9.58
CA PHE A 67 60.59 10.43 8.28
C PHE A 67 59.36 11.01 7.54
N PHE A 68 58.29 11.33 8.27
CA PHE A 68 57.07 11.92 7.70
C PHE A 68 57.24 13.37 7.23
N ARG A 69 58.32 14.06 7.63
CA ARG A 69 58.71 15.39 7.10
C ARG A 69 59.36 15.30 5.72
N LYS A 70 59.76 14.11 5.21
CA LYS A 70 60.28 13.96 3.84
C LYS A 70 59.22 14.42 2.84
N ARG A 71 59.58 15.33 1.94
CA ARG A 71 58.74 15.72 0.80
C ARG A 71 59.05 14.83 -0.40
N ILE A 72 58.01 14.37 -1.08
CA ILE A 72 58.12 13.57 -2.30
C ILE A 72 57.69 14.43 -3.49
N ARG A 73 58.39 14.29 -4.62
CA ARG A 73 57.96 14.83 -5.93
C ARG A 73 57.07 13.79 -6.59
N ILE A 74 55.83 14.17 -6.92
CA ILE A 74 54.81 13.24 -7.43
C ILE A 74 55.12 12.82 -8.88
N ARG A 75 55.95 13.58 -9.62
CA ARG A 75 56.56 13.20 -10.89
C ARG A 75 58.00 13.71 -10.95
N GLY A 76 58.89 13.02 -11.67
CA GLY A 76 60.34 13.32 -11.67
C GLY A 76 60.70 14.80 -11.90
N ASN A 77 60.02 15.45 -12.85
CA ASN A 77 60.24 16.85 -13.23
C ASN A 77 59.23 17.85 -12.64
N SER A 78 58.40 17.49 -11.66
CA SER A 78 57.44 18.43 -11.06
C SER A 78 58.11 19.41 -10.08
N LYS A 79 57.95 20.73 -10.28
CA LYS A 79 58.41 21.76 -9.33
C LYS A 79 57.71 21.70 -7.96
N PHE A 80 56.51 21.12 -7.90
CA PHE A 80 55.79 20.88 -6.64
C PHE A 80 56.36 19.69 -5.87
N SER A 81 56.41 19.82 -4.53
CA SER A 81 56.83 18.77 -3.61
C SER A 81 55.89 18.71 -2.40
N VAL A 82 55.30 17.54 -2.14
CA VAL A 82 54.26 17.34 -1.13
C VAL A 82 54.83 16.55 0.05
N PRO A 83 54.54 16.94 1.31
CA PRO A 83 54.91 16.14 2.48
C PRO A 83 54.35 14.71 2.41
N LEU A 84 55.19 13.71 2.70
CA LEU A 84 54.82 12.29 2.68
C LEU A 84 53.57 11.99 3.53
N TYR A 85 53.40 12.67 4.67
CA TYR A 85 52.23 12.45 5.52
C TYR A 85 50.90 12.72 4.80
N LEU A 86 50.79 13.76 3.95
CA LEU A 86 49.56 14.03 3.20
C LEU A 86 49.29 12.96 2.15
N VAL A 87 50.34 12.45 1.49
CA VAL A 87 50.24 11.39 0.48
C VAL A 87 49.80 10.05 1.09
N LEU A 88 50.15 9.79 2.35
CA LEU A 88 49.69 8.60 3.10
C LEU A 88 48.32 8.80 3.76
N LEU A 89 47.96 10.02 4.17
CA LEU A 89 46.68 10.32 4.81
C LEU A 89 45.53 10.23 3.79
N PHE A 90 45.74 10.66 2.54
CA PHE A 90 44.73 10.61 1.48
C PHE A 90 44.12 9.21 1.25
N PRO A 91 44.87 8.12 0.96
CA PRO A 91 44.29 6.79 0.77
C PRO A 91 43.65 6.21 2.04
N VAL A 92 44.17 6.55 3.23
CA VAL A 92 43.53 6.17 4.51
C VAL A 92 42.19 6.86 4.69
N LEU A 93 42.10 8.14 4.35
CA LEU A 93 40.86 8.93 4.43
C LEU A 93 39.85 8.50 3.36
N VAL A 94 40.30 8.12 2.16
CA VAL A 94 39.46 7.46 1.13
C VAL A 94 38.94 6.11 1.62
N LEU A 95 39.77 5.27 2.25
CA LEU A 95 39.31 4.00 2.85
C LEU A 95 38.29 4.22 3.97
N ILE A 96 38.47 5.24 4.81
CA ILE A 96 37.49 5.62 5.85
C ILE A 96 36.18 6.11 5.21
N ILE A 97 36.23 6.91 4.14
CA ILE A 97 35.04 7.34 3.40
C ILE A 97 34.33 6.13 2.76
N ILE A 98 35.05 5.22 2.11
CA ILE A 98 34.47 4.00 1.53
C ILE A 98 33.82 3.14 2.62
N LEU A 99 34.47 2.96 3.77
CA LEU A 99 33.90 2.22 4.91
C LEU A 99 32.63 2.91 5.44
N LEU A 100 32.65 4.23 5.61
CA LEU A 100 31.50 5.02 6.06
C LEU A 100 30.34 4.97 5.05
N LEU A 101 30.62 5.02 3.75
CA LEU A 101 29.62 4.87 2.69
C LEU A 101 29.04 3.45 2.68
N PHE A 102 29.86 2.42 2.87
CA PHE A 102 29.40 1.04 2.90
C PHE A 102 28.54 0.74 4.13
N VAL A 103 28.92 1.25 5.32
CA VAL A 103 28.14 1.12 6.57
C VAL A 103 26.88 1.99 6.57
N ARG A 104 26.86 3.11 5.84
CA ARG A 104 25.67 3.95 5.64
C ARG A 104 24.82 3.54 4.43
N HIS A 105 25.24 2.55 3.66
CA HIS A 105 24.46 2.08 2.51
C HIS A 105 23.21 1.35 3.01
N PRO A 106 21.99 1.68 2.54
CA PRO A 106 20.75 1.12 3.07
C PRO A 106 20.66 -0.41 2.95
N ASN A 107 21.35 -0.99 1.96
CA ASN A 107 21.36 -2.43 1.69
C ASN A 107 22.55 -3.17 2.35
N SER A 108 23.21 -2.60 3.36
CA SER A 108 24.36 -3.24 4.03
C SER A 108 23.92 -4.19 5.17
N PRO A 109 24.35 -5.47 5.20
CA PRO A 109 23.81 -6.45 6.17
C PRO A 109 24.27 -6.30 7.63
N GLY A 110 25.13 -5.33 7.96
CA GLY A 110 25.83 -5.30 9.24
C GLY A 110 26.22 -3.90 9.70
N GLY A 111 25.27 -3.18 10.33
CA GLY A 111 25.56 -1.86 10.88
C GLY A 111 24.34 -0.98 11.16
N ARG A 112 23.32 -1.47 11.89
CA ARG A 112 22.20 -0.62 12.36
C ARG A 112 22.65 0.37 13.45
N LEU A 113 23.49 1.33 13.10
CA LEU A 113 23.61 2.62 13.79
C LEU A 113 22.56 3.58 13.21
N ILE A 114 21.29 3.19 13.31
CA ILE A 114 20.17 4.12 13.17
C ILE A 114 20.37 5.17 14.28
N PRO A 115 20.44 6.47 13.97
CA PRO A 115 20.56 7.49 15.02
C PRO A 115 19.30 7.40 15.91
N ALA A 116 19.51 7.28 17.22
CA ALA A 116 18.42 7.12 18.18
C ALA A 116 17.48 8.33 18.10
N GLY A 117 16.27 8.11 17.58
CA GLY A 117 15.29 9.16 17.28
C GLY A 117 14.85 9.24 15.81
N ALA A 118 15.48 8.51 14.88
CA ALA A 118 14.90 8.35 13.54
C ALA A 118 13.55 7.62 13.61
N PRO A 119 12.50 8.08 12.91
CA PRO A 119 11.22 7.37 12.87
C PRO A 119 11.36 6.02 12.15
N PRO A 120 10.60 4.99 12.55
CA PRO A 120 10.64 3.70 11.88
C PRO A 120 10.10 3.80 10.44
N SER A 121 10.62 2.95 9.56
CA SER A 121 10.30 2.92 8.12
C SER A 121 8.84 2.61 7.80
N ILE A 122 8.09 2.10 8.77
CA ILE A 122 6.64 2.08 8.83
C ILE A 122 6.31 2.52 10.25
N ARG A 123 5.39 3.48 10.43
CA ARG A 123 5.02 4.04 11.75
C ARG A 123 4.09 3.04 12.50
N LYS A 124 3.44 3.39 13.63
CA LYS A 124 2.41 2.52 14.30
C LYS A 124 0.96 3.09 14.30
N ILE A 125 0.00 2.35 13.72
CA ILE A 125 -1.36 2.82 13.34
C ILE A 125 -2.20 3.27 14.54
N ASN A 126 -3.08 4.26 14.30
CA ASN A 126 -4.28 4.50 15.12
C ASN A 126 -5.36 3.44 14.81
N GLU A 127 -5.47 2.38 15.61
CA GLU A 127 -6.37 1.24 15.37
C GLU A 127 -7.83 1.49 15.84
N LYS A 128 -8.30 2.74 15.84
CA LYS A 128 -9.59 3.17 16.44
C LYS A 128 -10.81 2.57 15.75
N HIS A 129 -10.92 2.74 14.43
CA HIS A 129 -12.04 2.23 13.62
C HIS A 129 -11.63 1.04 12.76
N ASP A 130 -10.37 1.03 12.30
CA ASP A 130 -9.86 -0.04 11.47
C ASP A 130 -8.58 -0.68 12.00
N LYS A 131 -8.65 -1.98 12.28
CA LYS A 131 -7.55 -2.81 12.75
C LYS A 131 -7.38 -4.01 11.82
N VAL A 132 -6.13 -4.27 11.42
CA VAL A 132 -5.78 -5.46 10.63
C VAL A 132 -6.20 -6.72 11.40
N PHE A 133 -6.99 -7.58 10.76
CA PHE A 133 -7.56 -8.78 11.38
C PHE A 133 -6.50 -9.77 11.89
N VAL A 134 -5.42 -9.93 11.12
CA VAL A 134 -4.28 -10.79 11.44
C VAL A 134 -2.99 -10.01 11.12
N THR A 135 -1.96 -10.18 11.96
CA THR A 135 -0.64 -9.58 11.73
C THR A 135 0.37 -10.72 11.60
N GLY A 136 0.87 -10.96 10.39
CA GLY A 136 1.63 -12.16 10.03
C GLY A 136 0.73 -13.34 9.64
N CYS A 137 1.24 -14.57 9.77
CA CYS A 137 0.53 -15.76 9.34
C CYS A 137 -0.23 -16.45 10.49
N LEU A 138 -1.39 -17.02 10.19
CA LEU A 138 -1.99 -18.11 10.97
C LEU A 138 -1.66 -19.47 10.33
N ASP A 139 -1.91 -20.56 11.07
CA ASP A 139 -1.90 -21.91 10.50
C ASP A 139 -3.22 -22.12 9.71
N PRO A 140 -3.17 -22.21 8.37
CA PRO A 140 -4.37 -22.30 7.56
C PRO A 140 -5.14 -23.60 7.79
N LYS A 141 -4.50 -24.68 8.28
CA LYS A 141 -5.21 -25.94 8.61
C LYS A 141 -6.16 -25.74 9.79
N VAL A 142 -5.70 -25.02 10.81
CA VAL A 142 -6.53 -24.66 11.97
C VAL A 142 -7.64 -23.68 11.58
N GLN A 143 -7.45 -22.87 10.53
CA GLN A 143 -8.51 -22.00 9.99
C GLN A 143 -9.47 -22.72 9.02
N GLN A 144 -9.03 -23.81 8.38
CA GLN A 144 -9.83 -24.62 7.46
C GLN A 144 -10.94 -25.40 8.18
N ASP A 145 -10.64 -25.91 9.39
CA ASP A 145 -11.61 -26.63 10.23
C ASP A 145 -12.67 -25.69 10.88
N ALA A 146 -12.56 -24.37 10.70
CA ALA A 146 -13.48 -23.39 11.29
C ALA A 146 -14.77 -23.20 10.46
N PRO A 147 -15.92 -22.91 11.10
CA PRO A 147 -17.15 -22.57 10.39
C PRO A 147 -16.97 -21.41 9.40
N ARG A 148 -17.45 -21.60 8.17
CA ARG A 148 -17.34 -20.67 7.04
C ARG A 148 -18.48 -19.64 7.06
N ALA A 149 -18.28 -18.51 6.39
CA ALA A 149 -19.34 -17.58 6.06
C ALA A 149 -20.14 -18.07 4.83
N ASN A 150 -21.31 -17.46 4.58
CA ASN A 150 -22.08 -17.69 3.36
C ASN A 150 -21.59 -16.73 2.25
N ALA A 151 -20.57 -17.15 1.50
CA ALA A 151 -19.84 -16.28 0.57
C ALA A 151 -19.47 -16.97 -0.75
N ALA A 152 -19.22 -16.16 -1.78
CA ALA A 152 -18.73 -16.57 -3.10
C ALA A 152 -17.70 -15.58 -3.67
N PHE A 153 -16.83 -16.06 -4.55
CA PHE A 153 -16.12 -15.21 -5.50
C PHE A 153 -17.06 -14.82 -6.64
N VAL A 154 -16.96 -13.57 -7.10
CA VAL A 154 -17.73 -13.06 -8.25
C VAL A 154 -16.77 -12.56 -9.30
N VAL A 155 -16.90 -13.10 -10.51
CA VAL A 155 -16.03 -12.79 -11.66
C VAL A 155 -16.88 -12.42 -12.87
N LEU A 156 -16.80 -11.17 -13.34
CA LEU A 156 -17.32 -10.77 -14.64
C LEU A 156 -16.24 -10.98 -15.70
N ALA A 157 -16.46 -11.89 -16.65
CA ALA A 157 -15.48 -12.17 -17.70
C ALA A 157 -16.13 -12.67 -18.99
N ARG A 158 -15.62 -12.25 -20.14
CA ARG A 158 -16.06 -12.75 -21.45
C ARG A 158 -15.16 -13.90 -21.89
N ASN A 159 -15.65 -14.71 -22.84
CA ASN A 159 -14.91 -15.88 -23.35
C ASN A 159 -13.48 -15.57 -23.86
N LYS A 160 -13.20 -14.32 -24.27
CA LYS A 160 -11.89 -13.85 -24.75
C LYS A 160 -10.88 -13.49 -23.63
N GLU A 161 -11.33 -13.38 -22.38
CA GLU A 161 -10.52 -13.00 -21.21
C GLU A 161 -10.03 -14.23 -20.42
N LEU A 162 -10.19 -15.44 -20.99
CA LEU A 162 -9.87 -16.72 -20.35
C LEU A 162 -8.45 -16.79 -19.77
N ASP A 163 -7.42 -16.34 -20.50
CA ASP A 163 -6.03 -16.41 -20.04
C ASP A 163 -5.79 -15.52 -18.80
N GLY A 164 -6.37 -14.32 -18.79
CA GLY A 164 -6.32 -13.40 -17.65
C GLY A 164 -7.12 -13.91 -16.44
N VAL A 165 -8.23 -14.61 -16.67
CA VAL A 165 -8.96 -15.31 -15.61
C VAL A 165 -8.16 -16.50 -15.06
N VAL A 166 -7.46 -17.25 -15.92
CA VAL A 166 -6.59 -18.36 -15.51
C VAL A 166 -5.42 -17.88 -14.65
N GLU A 167 -4.76 -16.77 -15.01
CA GLU A 167 -3.73 -16.15 -14.16
C GLU A 167 -4.29 -15.76 -12.78
N SER A 168 -5.49 -15.17 -12.77
CA SER A 168 -6.20 -14.75 -11.55
C SER A 168 -6.55 -15.94 -10.65
N LEU A 169 -7.09 -17.03 -11.22
CA LEU A 169 -7.39 -18.26 -10.50
C LEU A 169 -6.12 -18.90 -9.91
N LYS A 170 -5.02 -18.98 -10.68
CA LYS A 170 -3.75 -19.49 -10.15
C LYS A 170 -3.30 -18.71 -8.91
N SER A 171 -3.45 -17.39 -8.92
CA SER A 171 -3.06 -16.55 -7.80
C SER A 171 -3.99 -16.71 -6.58
N VAL A 172 -5.32 -16.67 -6.79
CA VAL A 172 -6.33 -16.87 -5.73
C VAL A 172 -6.20 -18.25 -5.09
N GLU A 173 -6.05 -19.31 -5.88
CA GLU A 173 -5.86 -20.67 -5.36
C GLU A 173 -4.53 -20.81 -4.61
N ARG A 174 -3.41 -20.31 -5.16
CA ARG A 174 -2.08 -20.37 -4.52
C ARG A 174 -2.02 -19.70 -3.15
N HIS A 175 -2.66 -18.54 -3.02
CA HIS A 175 -2.55 -17.65 -1.85
C HIS A 175 -3.75 -17.66 -0.90
N PHE A 176 -4.87 -18.30 -1.26
CA PHE A 176 -6.06 -18.38 -0.40
C PHE A 176 -6.86 -19.67 -0.59
N ASN A 177 -7.44 -19.89 -1.78
CA ASN A 177 -8.62 -20.78 -1.89
C ASN A 177 -8.29 -22.27 -1.73
N ARG A 178 -7.02 -22.67 -1.96
CA ARG A 178 -6.46 -24.02 -1.66
C ARG A 178 -6.73 -24.56 -0.24
N TRP A 179 -7.04 -23.70 0.72
CA TRP A 179 -7.32 -24.04 2.12
C TRP A 179 -8.80 -23.94 2.47
N PHE A 180 -9.61 -23.38 1.58
CA PHE A 180 -10.76 -22.57 1.97
C PHE A 180 -11.98 -22.73 1.06
N HIS A 181 -11.78 -23.20 -0.17
CA HIS A 181 -12.76 -23.78 -1.07
C HIS A 181 -14.07 -22.99 -1.25
N TYR A 182 -14.00 -21.66 -1.20
CA TYR A 182 -15.15 -20.81 -1.53
C TYR A 182 -15.48 -20.93 -3.04
N PRO A 183 -16.77 -20.98 -3.39
CA PRO A 183 -17.23 -21.19 -4.75
C PRO A 183 -17.02 -19.95 -5.63
N TYR A 184 -16.95 -20.16 -6.94
CA TYR A 184 -16.86 -19.09 -7.94
C TYR A 184 -18.16 -18.96 -8.72
N VAL A 185 -18.70 -17.74 -8.80
CA VAL A 185 -19.79 -17.37 -9.69
C VAL A 185 -19.23 -16.52 -10.83
N PHE A 186 -19.17 -17.12 -12.02
CA PHE A 186 -18.78 -16.44 -13.25
C PHE A 186 -20.01 -15.86 -13.94
N LEU A 187 -19.95 -14.58 -14.31
CA LEU A 187 -20.99 -13.84 -15.01
C LEU A 187 -20.45 -13.29 -16.34
N ASN A 188 -21.33 -13.17 -17.35
CA ASN A 188 -20.99 -12.81 -18.74
C ASN A 188 -22.25 -12.28 -19.44
N ASP A 189 -22.08 -11.32 -20.35
CA ASP A 189 -23.17 -10.77 -21.17
C ASP A 189 -23.54 -11.68 -22.34
N GLY A 190 -22.59 -12.50 -22.79
CA GLY A 190 -22.82 -13.63 -23.68
C GLY A 190 -22.87 -14.98 -22.95
N ASP A 191 -23.06 -16.05 -23.73
CA ASP A 191 -22.98 -17.42 -23.21
C ASP A 191 -21.51 -17.86 -23.04
N PHE A 192 -21.16 -18.42 -21.89
CA PHE A 192 -19.87 -19.09 -21.69
C PHE A 192 -19.78 -20.37 -22.53
N ASN A 193 -18.76 -20.46 -23.38
CA ASN A 193 -18.50 -21.62 -24.24
C ASN A 193 -17.93 -22.81 -23.45
N SER A 194 -17.89 -23.99 -24.07
CA SER A 194 -17.43 -25.22 -23.43
C SER A 194 -15.95 -25.14 -23.03
N THR A 195 -15.08 -24.64 -23.93
CA THR A 195 -13.65 -24.46 -23.68
C THR A 195 -13.38 -23.64 -22.41
N PHE A 196 -14.09 -22.52 -22.22
CA PHE A 196 -13.98 -21.69 -21.02
C PHE A 196 -14.38 -22.50 -19.77
N LYS A 197 -15.56 -23.12 -19.76
CA LYS A 197 -16.07 -23.91 -18.62
C LYS A 197 -15.14 -25.06 -18.25
N GLU A 198 -14.73 -25.86 -19.23
CA GLU A 198 -13.84 -27.01 -19.07
C GLU A 198 -12.45 -26.59 -18.57
N THR A 199 -11.93 -25.46 -19.05
CA THR A 199 -10.65 -24.90 -18.62
C THR A 199 -10.73 -24.47 -17.16
N ILE A 200 -11.72 -23.63 -16.80
CA ILE A 200 -11.89 -23.10 -15.44
C ILE A 200 -12.07 -24.23 -14.40
N LEU A 201 -12.84 -25.28 -14.74
CA LEU A 201 -13.05 -26.45 -13.89
C LEU A 201 -11.79 -27.31 -13.66
N ASN A 202 -10.72 -27.10 -14.44
CA ASN A 202 -9.41 -27.72 -14.24
C ASN A 202 -8.48 -26.87 -13.34
N TYR A 203 -8.78 -25.59 -13.14
CA TYR A 203 -7.95 -24.64 -12.38
C TYR A 203 -8.32 -24.50 -10.89
N THR A 204 -9.53 -24.91 -10.49
CA THR A 204 -9.96 -24.88 -9.08
C THR A 204 -10.53 -26.22 -8.62
N SER A 205 -10.49 -26.45 -7.31
CA SER A 205 -11.17 -27.58 -6.63
C SER A 205 -12.53 -27.19 -6.03
N SER A 206 -12.88 -25.91 -6.07
CA SER A 206 -14.08 -25.33 -5.48
C SER A 206 -15.28 -25.47 -6.42
N PRO A 207 -16.54 -25.38 -5.91
CA PRO A 207 -17.71 -25.36 -6.78
C PRO A 207 -17.68 -24.14 -7.72
N VAL A 208 -18.10 -24.32 -8.98
CA VAL A 208 -18.14 -23.25 -9.97
C VAL A 208 -19.51 -23.18 -10.64
N GLU A 209 -20.07 -21.98 -10.71
CA GLU A 209 -21.34 -21.68 -11.36
C GLU A 209 -21.15 -20.64 -12.46
N PHE A 210 -21.85 -20.81 -13.59
CA PHE A 210 -21.74 -19.96 -14.77
C PHE A 210 -23.10 -19.35 -15.10
N GLY A 211 -23.28 -18.07 -14.76
CA GLY A 211 -24.46 -17.28 -15.07
C GLY A 211 -24.31 -16.49 -16.37
N LYS A 212 -25.44 -16.18 -17.00
CA LYS A 212 -25.53 -15.22 -18.10
C LYS A 212 -26.38 -14.05 -17.63
N ILE A 213 -25.86 -12.84 -17.81
CA ILE A 213 -26.53 -11.62 -17.37
C ILE A 213 -27.83 -11.43 -18.18
N PRO A 214 -28.99 -11.22 -17.54
CA PRO A 214 -30.23 -10.93 -18.25
C PRO A 214 -30.13 -9.62 -19.08
N PRO A 215 -30.67 -9.55 -20.30
CA PRO A 215 -30.57 -8.36 -21.16
C PRO A 215 -31.06 -7.05 -20.52
N GLU A 216 -32.06 -7.13 -19.65
CA GLU A 216 -32.58 -6.01 -18.85
C GLU A 216 -31.54 -5.40 -17.88
N HIS A 217 -30.53 -6.18 -17.49
CA HIS A 217 -29.41 -5.75 -16.66
C HIS A 217 -28.16 -5.37 -17.48
N TRP A 218 -28.11 -5.72 -18.78
CA TRP A 218 -27.00 -5.44 -19.70
C TRP A 218 -27.50 -4.84 -21.02
N GLY A 219 -28.11 -3.66 -20.92
CA GLY A 219 -28.62 -2.90 -22.05
C GLY A 219 -28.83 -1.43 -21.70
N TYR A 220 -29.43 -0.67 -22.62
CA TYR A 220 -29.95 0.66 -22.34
C TYR A 220 -31.35 0.53 -21.71
N PRO A 221 -31.65 1.19 -20.59
CA PRO A 221 -32.98 1.16 -20.00
C PRO A 221 -33.96 2.04 -20.79
N ASP A 222 -35.26 1.72 -20.73
CA ASP A 222 -36.34 2.31 -21.56
C ASP A 222 -36.46 3.85 -21.54
N TRP A 223 -35.87 4.51 -20.54
CA TRP A 223 -35.88 5.97 -20.40
C TRP A 223 -34.71 6.67 -21.13
N VAL A 224 -33.78 5.91 -21.73
CA VAL A 224 -32.61 6.41 -22.48
C VAL A 224 -32.84 6.30 -23.98
N ASP A 225 -32.73 7.42 -24.71
CA ASP A 225 -32.59 7.37 -26.17
C ASP A 225 -31.21 6.77 -26.51
N THR A 226 -31.23 5.57 -27.08
CA THR A 226 -30.05 4.79 -27.46
C THR A 226 -29.14 5.55 -28.44
N ASN A 227 -29.69 6.41 -29.31
CA ASN A 227 -28.90 7.19 -30.26
C ASN A 227 -28.16 8.34 -29.56
N VAL A 228 -28.83 9.02 -28.62
CA VAL A 228 -28.22 10.08 -27.81
C VAL A 228 -27.12 9.51 -26.92
N ALA A 229 -27.35 8.35 -26.30
CA ALA A 229 -26.34 7.65 -25.52
C ALA A 229 -25.12 7.22 -26.36
N LYS A 230 -25.34 6.64 -27.53
CA LYS A 230 -24.25 6.23 -28.45
C LYS A 230 -23.46 7.43 -28.98
N GLU A 231 -24.11 8.54 -29.29
CA GLU A 231 -23.41 9.77 -29.71
C GLU A 231 -22.62 10.41 -28.55
N ALA A 232 -23.13 10.34 -27.31
CA ALA A 232 -22.38 10.80 -26.14
C ALA A 232 -21.14 9.93 -25.86
N ILE A 233 -21.26 8.60 -25.92
CA ILE A 233 -20.13 7.65 -25.85
C ILE A 233 -19.14 7.94 -26.99
N ARG A 234 -19.62 8.14 -28.23
CA ARG A 234 -18.76 8.49 -29.37
C ARG A 234 -17.99 9.79 -29.13
N LYS A 235 -18.64 10.83 -28.60
CA LYS A 235 -18.02 12.11 -28.23
C LYS A 235 -16.97 11.96 -27.12
N GLN A 236 -17.19 11.07 -26.14
CA GLN A 236 -16.20 10.77 -25.11
C GLN A 236 -14.97 10.04 -25.70
N GLY A 237 -15.19 9.17 -26.68
CA GLY A 237 -14.12 8.57 -27.50
C GLY A 237 -13.34 9.61 -28.32
N ASP A 238 -14.03 10.53 -29.00
CA ASP A 238 -13.42 11.66 -29.74
C ASP A 238 -12.58 12.56 -28.81
N ALA A 239 -12.99 12.72 -27.54
CA ALA A 239 -12.28 13.45 -26.50
C ALA A 239 -11.12 12.66 -25.86
N ALA A 240 -10.81 11.45 -26.35
CA ALA A 240 -9.78 10.55 -25.84
C ALA A 240 -9.93 10.17 -24.34
N ILE A 241 -11.15 10.21 -23.80
CA ILE A 241 -11.44 9.78 -22.43
C ILE A 241 -11.15 8.28 -22.28
N MET A 242 -10.41 7.91 -21.23
CA MET A 242 -10.08 6.51 -20.95
C MET A 242 -11.35 5.65 -20.85
N TYR A 243 -11.47 4.69 -21.77
CA TYR A 243 -12.62 3.79 -21.97
C TYR A 243 -13.95 4.45 -22.36
N GLY A 244 -14.07 5.78 -22.38
CA GLY A 244 -15.32 6.51 -22.66
C GLY A 244 -15.88 6.33 -24.06
N GLY A 245 -15.09 5.82 -25.01
CA GLY A 245 -15.55 5.42 -26.35
C GLY A 245 -16.07 3.98 -26.45
N MET A 246 -16.09 3.20 -25.36
CA MET A 246 -16.37 1.76 -25.39
C MET A 246 -17.73 1.42 -24.76
N GLU A 247 -18.78 1.33 -25.57
CA GLU A 247 -20.16 1.01 -25.14
C GLU A 247 -20.26 -0.12 -24.07
N SER A 248 -19.58 -1.25 -24.27
CA SER A 248 -19.56 -2.37 -23.30
C SER A 248 -18.99 -2.02 -21.91
N TYR A 249 -18.15 -1.00 -21.80
CA TYR A 249 -17.60 -0.52 -20.53
C TYR A 249 -18.66 0.26 -19.72
N HIS A 250 -19.49 1.06 -20.39
CA HIS A 250 -20.60 1.78 -19.76
C HIS A 250 -21.66 0.79 -19.23
N HIS A 251 -21.99 -0.26 -19.99
CA HIS A 251 -22.84 -1.36 -19.49
C HIS A 251 -22.21 -2.09 -18.30
N MET A 252 -20.88 -2.35 -18.33
CA MET A 252 -20.15 -3.00 -17.24
C MET A 252 -20.19 -2.19 -15.93
N CYS A 253 -19.87 -0.90 -15.97
CA CYS A 253 -19.90 -0.06 -14.77
C CYS A 253 -21.32 0.11 -14.22
N ARG A 254 -22.34 0.23 -15.08
CA ARG A 254 -23.74 0.21 -14.64
C ARG A 254 -24.14 -1.13 -14.01
N PHE A 255 -23.70 -2.25 -14.58
CA PHE A 255 -23.99 -3.59 -14.07
C PHE A 255 -23.40 -3.84 -12.69
N TYR A 256 -22.12 -3.49 -12.47
CA TYR A 256 -21.53 -3.55 -11.14
C TYR A 256 -22.17 -2.53 -10.17
N SER A 257 -22.50 -1.32 -10.63
CA SER A 257 -23.16 -0.32 -9.77
C SER A 257 -24.51 -0.77 -9.21
N GLY A 258 -25.30 -1.55 -9.96
CA GLY A 258 -26.73 -1.74 -9.67
C GLY A 258 -27.34 -3.12 -9.87
N PHE A 259 -26.63 -4.11 -10.44
CA PHE A 259 -27.27 -5.34 -10.92
C PHE A 259 -26.56 -6.66 -10.61
N PHE A 260 -25.24 -6.69 -10.35
CA PHE A 260 -24.56 -7.97 -10.06
C PHE A 260 -25.18 -8.69 -8.85
N TYR A 261 -25.42 -7.98 -7.74
CA TYR A 261 -26.02 -8.49 -6.50
C TYR A 261 -27.49 -8.92 -6.64
N LYS A 262 -28.14 -8.59 -7.77
CA LYS A 262 -29.50 -9.01 -8.17
C LYS A 262 -29.52 -10.30 -9.00
N HIS A 263 -28.36 -10.78 -9.48
CA HIS A 263 -28.28 -12.00 -10.27
C HIS A 263 -28.73 -13.23 -9.45
N GLU A 264 -29.46 -14.16 -10.06
CA GLU A 264 -30.08 -15.31 -9.38
C GLU A 264 -29.07 -16.13 -8.54
N LEU A 265 -27.91 -16.43 -9.12
CA LEU A 265 -26.82 -17.18 -8.48
C LEU A 265 -26.28 -16.50 -7.20
N LEU A 266 -26.45 -15.19 -7.04
CA LEU A 266 -25.99 -14.46 -5.86
C LEU A 266 -27.06 -14.33 -4.76
N GLN A 267 -28.34 -14.59 -5.02
CA GLN A 267 -29.41 -14.42 -4.03
C GLN A 267 -29.28 -15.33 -2.81
N LYS A 268 -28.53 -16.43 -2.95
CA LYS A 268 -28.25 -17.40 -1.88
C LYS A 268 -27.03 -17.07 -1.01
N TYR A 269 -26.26 -16.02 -1.33
CA TYR A 269 -25.05 -15.61 -0.60
C TYR A 269 -25.27 -14.31 0.19
N ASP A 270 -24.59 -14.18 1.32
CA ASP A 270 -24.60 -12.99 2.18
C ASP A 270 -23.43 -12.05 1.85
N TRP A 271 -22.33 -12.60 1.33
CA TRP A 271 -21.08 -11.90 1.00
C TRP A 271 -20.59 -12.24 -0.40
N TYR A 272 -19.81 -11.34 -0.98
CA TYR A 272 -19.02 -11.61 -2.18
C TYR A 272 -17.59 -11.09 -2.03
N TRP A 273 -16.68 -11.68 -2.81
CA TRP A 273 -15.36 -11.16 -3.09
C TRP A 273 -15.22 -11.02 -4.62
N ARG A 274 -15.11 -9.78 -5.09
CA ARG A 274 -14.90 -9.50 -6.52
C ARG A 274 -13.48 -9.86 -6.92
N VAL A 275 -13.37 -10.62 -8.01
CA VAL A 275 -12.10 -11.01 -8.64
C VAL A 275 -12.22 -10.72 -10.13
N GLU A 276 -11.36 -9.85 -10.63
CA GLU A 276 -11.26 -9.50 -12.05
C GLU A 276 -10.25 -10.41 -12.77
N PRO A 277 -10.17 -10.38 -14.12
CA PRO A 277 -9.03 -10.93 -14.87
C PRO A 277 -7.72 -10.17 -14.57
N GLU A 278 -6.57 -10.80 -14.87
CA GLU A 278 -5.22 -10.22 -14.76
C GLU A 278 -4.84 -9.65 -13.36
N ILE A 279 -5.42 -10.23 -12.30
CA ILE A 279 -5.10 -9.88 -10.90
C ILE A 279 -4.03 -10.79 -10.30
N LYS A 280 -3.29 -10.28 -9.32
CA LYS A 280 -2.26 -11.03 -8.56
C LYS A 280 -2.31 -10.70 -7.08
N TYR A 281 -2.26 -11.73 -6.25
CA TYR A 281 -1.91 -11.64 -4.84
C TYR A 281 -0.41 -11.90 -4.65
N PHE A 282 0.19 -11.19 -3.71
CA PHE A 282 1.62 -11.31 -3.36
C PHE A 282 1.85 -11.99 -2.00
N CYS A 283 0.82 -12.07 -1.15
CA CYS A 283 0.87 -12.52 0.24
C CYS A 283 -0.06 -13.71 0.45
N ASP A 284 0.30 -14.61 1.37
CA ASP A 284 -0.53 -15.76 1.75
C ASP A 284 -1.63 -15.34 2.74
N ILE A 285 -2.88 -15.37 2.29
CA ILE A 285 -4.07 -15.03 3.08
C ILE A 285 -4.46 -16.28 3.89
N THR A 286 -3.94 -16.36 5.12
CA THR A 286 -3.98 -17.57 5.97
C THR A 286 -5.17 -17.64 6.94
N TYR A 287 -6.17 -16.78 6.76
CA TYR A 287 -7.41 -16.73 7.55
C TYR A 287 -8.61 -16.44 6.65
N ASP A 288 -9.84 -16.63 7.16
CA ASP A 288 -11.06 -16.35 6.42
C ASP A 288 -11.48 -14.87 6.58
N PRO A 289 -11.40 -14.03 5.52
CA PRO A 289 -11.75 -12.62 5.61
C PRO A 289 -13.25 -12.41 5.82
N PHE A 290 -14.14 -13.21 5.23
CA PHE A 290 -15.59 -13.03 5.38
C PHE A 290 -16.02 -13.28 6.83
N VAL A 291 -15.48 -14.32 7.45
CA VAL A 291 -15.73 -14.62 8.87
C VAL A 291 -15.17 -13.53 9.78
N HIS A 292 -14.06 -12.90 9.43
CA HIS A 292 -13.49 -11.78 10.19
C HIS A 292 -14.26 -10.47 9.99
N MET A 293 -14.67 -10.15 8.76
CA MET A 293 -15.56 -9.02 8.44
C MET A 293 -16.88 -9.13 9.22
N ALA A 294 -17.52 -10.31 9.20
CA ALA A 294 -18.74 -10.58 9.95
C ALA A 294 -18.56 -10.45 11.46
N ARG A 295 -17.48 -11.02 12.03
CA ARG A 295 -17.16 -10.91 13.48
C ARG A 295 -16.87 -9.48 13.93
N ALA A 296 -16.37 -8.63 13.04
CA ALA A 296 -16.03 -7.24 13.32
C ALA A 296 -17.13 -6.24 12.94
N ASN A 297 -18.33 -6.73 12.54
CA ASN A 297 -19.45 -5.91 12.05
C ASN A 297 -19.05 -4.95 10.90
N LYS A 298 -18.13 -5.38 10.04
CA LYS A 298 -17.79 -4.66 8.80
C LYS A 298 -18.86 -4.92 7.73
N THR A 299 -18.93 -4.03 6.75
CA THR A 299 -19.89 -4.06 5.64
C THR A 299 -19.17 -4.12 4.29
N TYR A 300 -18.04 -3.41 4.15
CA TYR A 300 -17.30 -3.25 2.90
C TYR A 300 -15.80 -3.22 3.18
N GLY A 301 -14.97 -3.76 2.28
CA GLY A 301 -13.53 -3.76 2.47
C GLY A 301 -12.72 -3.78 1.18
N PHE A 302 -11.59 -3.08 1.20
CA PHE A 302 -10.78 -2.73 0.05
C PHE A 302 -9.27 -2.96 0.30
N THR A 303 -8.47 -2.95 -0.78
CA THR A 303 -6.99 -2.96 -0.72
C THR A 303 -6.35 -1.71 -1.30
N ILE A 304 -7.04 -0.98 -2.19
CA ILE A 304 -6.52 0.19 -2.89
C ILE A 304 -7.59 1.30 -2.89
N ALA A 305 -7.16 2.54 -2.64
CA ALA A 305 -7.99 3.73 -2.79
C ALA A 305 -7.21 4.81 -3.54
N VAL A 306 -7.82 5.37 -4.60
CA VAL A 306 -7.17 6.28 -5.56
C VAL A 306 -8.12 7.39 -6.02
N LYS A 307 -7.59 8.42 -6.68
CA LYS A 307 -8.37 9.50 -7.30
C LYS A 307 -8.84 9.10 -8.70
N GLU A 308 -10.10 9.40 -9.01
CA GLU A 308 -10.73 9.27 -10.32
C GLU A 308 -10.28 10.41 -11.28
N LEU A 309 -10.33 10.14 -12.58
CA LEU A 309 -10.10 11.12 -13.63
C LEU A 309 -11.29 12.09 -13.73
N LYS A 310 -11.10 13.37 -13.41
CA LYS A 310 -12.18 14.36 -13.30
C LYS A 310 -13.04 14.47 -14.58
N GLU A 311 -12.43 14.26 -15.74
CA GLU A 311 -13.07 14.29 -17.07
C GLU A 311 -14.18 13.25 -17.24
N THR A 312 -14.21 12.23 -16.37
CA THR A 312 -15.05 11.03 -16.50
C THR A 312 -16.28 11.05 -15.62
N VAL A 313 -16.28 11.90 -14.59
CA VAL A 313 -17.32 12.00 -13.56
C VAL A 313 -17.76 13.44 -13.23
N PRO A 314 -17.74 14.43 -14.16
CA PRO A 314 -17.90 15.84 -13.81
C PRO A 314 -19.23 16.19 -13.11
N ASN A 315 -20.31 15.41 -13.27
CA ASN A 315 -21.55 15.63 -12.51
C ASN A 315 -21.80 14.63 -11.36
N ILE A 316 -20.94 13.62 -11.12
CA ILE A 316 -21.26 12.52 -10.17
C ILE A 316 -21.55 13.04 -8.76
N PHE A 317 -20.74 13.98 -8.28
CA PHE A 317 -20.86 14.52 -6.93
C PHE A 317 -22.10 15.41 -6.76
N ARG A 318 -22.55 16.08 -7.82
CA ARG A 318 -23.80 16.86 -7.80
C ARG A 318 -24.99 15.97 -7.46
N TYR A 319 -25.06 14.77 -8.04
CA TYR A 319 -26.14 13.83 -7.77
C TYR A 319 -25.98 13.12 -6.41
N ALA A 320 -24.76 12.73 -6.03
CA ALA A 320 -24.51 12.14 -4.70
C ALA A 320 -24.79 13.12 -3.54
N SER A 321 -24.42 14.39 -3.66
CA SER A 321 -24.73 15.43 -2.68
C SER A 321 -26.23 15.77 -2.68
N ALA A 322 -26.86 15.86 -3.86
CA ALA A 322 -28.31 16.03 -3.96
C ALA A 322 -29.10 14.87 -3.35
N PHE A 323 -28.62 13.63 -3.44
CA PHE A 323 -29.21 12.48 -2.75
C PHE A 323 -29.19 12.68 -1.24
N LYS A 324 -28.01 12.98 -0.65
CA LYS A 324 -27.89 13.27 0.79
C LYS A 324 -28.86 14.36 1.22
N ARG A 325 -28.95 15.48 0.48
CA ARG A 325 -29.85 16.59 0.81
C ARG A 325 -31.32 16.23 0.67
N THR A 326 -31.73 15.45 -0.35
CA THR A 326 -33.15 15.07 -0.54
C THR A 326 -33.62 14.00 0.42
N HIS A 327 -32.74 13.10 0.85
CA HIS A 327 -33.00 12.07 1.87
C HIS A 327 -32.67 12.54 3.30
N ASN A 328 -32.25 13.79 3.50
CA ASN A 328 -31.87 14.41 4.78
C ASN A 328 -30.73 13.67 5.53
N LEU A 329 -29.77 13.10 4.80
CA LEU A 329 -28.67 12.32 5.34
C LEU A 329 -27.52 13.21 5.84
N THR A 330 -27.27 13.18 7.15
CA THR A 330 -26.05 13.71 7.77
C THR A 330 -24.91 12.69 7.67
N SER A 331 -23.67 13.14 7.43
CA SER A 331 -22.52 12.22 7.42
C SER A 331 -22.33 11.51 8.77
N GLN A 332 -21.92 10.25 8.70
CA GLN A 332 -21.45 9.46 9.85
C GLN A 332 -19.93 9.52 10.03
N GLY A 333 -19.27 10.47 9.36
CA GLY A 333 -17.81 10.68 9.38
C GLY A 333 -17.05 10.01 8.23
N LEU A 334 -17.74 9.35 7.29
CA LEU A 334 -17.13 8.66 6.14
C LEU A 334 -17.15 9.49 4.85
N TRP A 335 -18.16 10.35 4.66
CA TRP A 335 -18.26 11.29 3.53
C TRP A 335 -17.02 12.18 3.43
N GLU A 336 -16.46 12.54 4.58
CA GLU A 336 -15.27 13.36 4.78
C GLU A 336 -13.99 12.74 4.18
N MET A 337 -13.97 11.42 3.87
CA MET A 337 -12.90 10.82 3.07
C MET A 337 -12.92 11.31 1.61
N PHE A 338 -14.09 11.61 1.07
CA PHE A 338 -14.33 11.85 -0.36
C PHE A 338 -14.42 13.34 -0.72
N VAL A 339 -14.44 14.23 0.27
CA VAL A 339 -14.49 15.68 0.05
C VAL A 339 -13.18 16.36 0.41
N GLU A 340 -12.98 17.59 -0.05
CA GLU A 340 -11.82 18.39 0.34
C GLU A 340 -11.97 18.89 1.80
N PRO A 341 -10.87 18.91 2.59
CA PRO A 341 -10.91 19.36 3.97
C PRO A 341 -11.18 20.84 4.05
N LYS A 342 -12.10 21.25 4.94
CA LYS A 342 -12.44 22.66 5.17
C LYS A 342 -11.20 23.46 5.57
N GLU A 343 -11.14 24.72 5.15
CA GLU A 343 -9.96 25.55 5.34
C GLU A 343 -9.60 25.69 6.83
N GLY A 344 -8.34 25.43 7.17
CA GLY A 344 -7.87 25.32 8.56
C GLY A 344 -8.05 23.95 9.22
N PHE A 345 -8.71 22.97 8.60
CA PHE A 345 -8.97 21.63 9.17
C PHE A 345 -8.31 20.49 8.39
N ASN A 346 -8.14 19.34 9.05
CA ASN A 346 -7.79 18.03 8.47
C ASN A 346 -9.07 17.28 8.05
N GLN A 347 -8.96 16.11 7.41
CA GLN A 347 -10.14 15.34 6.98
C GLN A 347 -11.00 14.85 8.16
N ASP A 348 -10.39 14.53 9.31
CA ASP A 348 -11.10 14.14 10.53
C ASP A 348 -11.82 15.30 11.23
N GLY A 349 -11.83 16.50 10.64
CA GLY A 349 -12.40 17.71 11.22
C GLY A 349 -11.57 18.31 12.37
N SER A 350 -10.39 17.78 12.68
CA SER A 350 -9.48 18.41 13.63
C SER A 350 -8.77 19.62 13.00
N PRO A 351 -8.48 20.70 13.77
CA PRO A 351 -7.75 21.85 13.23
C PRO A 351 -6.31 21.48 12.86
N LYS A 352 -5.83 22.00 11.73
CA LYS A 352 -4.42 21.94 11.32
C LYS A 352 -3.58 22.65 12.38
N LYS A 353 -2.41 22.08 12.73
CA LYS A 353 -1.54 22.62 13.79
C LYS A 353 -1.03 24.04 13.50
N ASP A 354 -0.88 24.33 12.21
CA ASP A 354 -0.43 25.61 11.66
C ASP A 354 -1.59 26.43 11.08
N ALA A 355 -2.84 26.08 11.41
CA ALA A 355 -4.00 26.91 11.08
C ALA A 355 -3.90 28.26 11.80
N LEU A 356 -4.11 29.34 11.06
CA LEU A 356 -4.38 30.65 11.65
C LEU A 356 -5.62 30.52 12.55
N LYS A 357 -5.51 30.98 13.80
CA LYS A 357 -6.67 31.04 14.68
C LYS A 357 -7.66 32.09 14.17
N PRO A 358 -8.94 32.05 14.57
CA PRO A 358 -9.89 33.13 14.30
C PRO A 358 -9.40 34.51 14.77
N GLU A 359 -8.54 34.57 15.81
CA GLU A 359 -7.87 35.82 16.22
C GLU A 359 -6.85 36.36 15.20
N ASP A 360 -6.16 35.48 14.47
CA ASP A 360 -5.00 35.74 13.62
C ASP A 360 -5.35 35.85 12.11
N LEU A 361 -6.59 35.53 11.72
CA LEU A 361 -7.07 35.69 10.35
C LEU A 361 -7.10 37.17 9.90
N PRO A 362 -6.73 37.51 8.65
CA PRO A 362 -6.81 38.89 8.16
C PRO A 362 -8.26 39.39 8.10
N LYS A 363 -8.61 40.33 8.97
CA LYS A 363 -9.96 40.91 9.06
C LYS A 363 -10.35 41.78 7.86
N ASP A 364 -9.35 42.16 7.06
CA ASP A 364 -9.49 42.95 5.84
C ASP A 364 -9.53 42.08 4.57
N ASP A 365 -9.44 40.74 4.69
CA ASP A 365 -9.59 39.80 3.58
C ASP A 365 -11.09 39.43 3.42
N PRO A 366 -11.71 39.69 2.25
CA PRO A 366 -13.12 39.36 1.99
C PRO A 366 -13.50 37.90 2.26
N LYS A 367 -12.54 36.96 2.17
CA LYS A 367 -12.77 35.52 2.41
C LYS A 367 -13.12 35.20 3.87
N TYR A 368 -12.60 35.99 4.82
CA TYR A 368 -12.75 35.73 6.26
C TYR A 368 -13.61 36.79 6.99
N ALA A 369 -13.92 37.92 6.35
CA ALA A 369 -14.61 39.07 6.94
C ALA A 369 -16.14 38.92 7.17
N ALA A 370 -16.65 37.71 7.49
CA ALA A 370 -18.07 37.36 7.30
C ALA A 370 -18.82 36.68 8.48
N GLU A 371 -18.40 36.82 9.75
CA GLU A 371 -19.12 36.16 10.87
C GLU A 371 -20.39 36.92 11.38
N LYS A 372 -20.75 38.06 10.79
CA LYS A 372 -21.81 38.96 11.34
C LYS A 372 -22.83 39.56 10.37
N GLN A 373 -23.03 38.99 9.18
CA GLN A 373 -24.19 39.32 8.36
C GLN A 373 -25.01 38.09 8.02
N LYS A 374 -26.25 38.03 8.53
CA LYS A 374 -27.30 37.25 7.85
C LYS A 374 -27.43 37.82 6.43
N PRO A 375 -27.61 37.00 5.38
CA PRO A 375 -27.77 37.51 4.03
C PRO A 375 -28.97 38.47 4.00
N MET A 376 -28.69 39.74 3.73
CA MET A 376 -29.75 40.74 3.52
C MET A 376 -30.44 40.43 2.18
N PRO A 377 -31.77 40.64 2.05
CA PRO A 377 -32.47 40.54 0.78
C PRO A 377 -31.74 41.34 -0.32
N GLU A 378 -31.64 40.79 -1.53
CA GLU A 378 -30.86 41.36 -2.63
C GLU A 378 -31.19 42.84 -2.92
N ASP A 379 -32.44 43.23 -2.69
CA ASP A 379 -32.95 44.58 -2.91
C ASP A 379 -32.25 45.63 -2.04
N ILE A 380 -31.69 45.23 -0.89
CA ILE A 380 -30.89 46.10 -0.01
C ILE A 380 -29.44 46.19 -0.50
N LEU A 381 -28.86 45.08 -0.99
CA LEU A 381 -27.48 45.02 -1.50
C LEU A 381 -27.30 45.90 -2.75
N LYS A 382 -28.34 46.02 -3.58
CA LYS A 382 -28.39 46.93 -4.74
C LYS A 382 -28.37 48.42 -4.37
N GLY A 383 -28.52 48.78 -3.08
CA GLY A 383 -28.66 50.15 -2.61
C GLY A 383 -27.42 50.82 -1.99
N GLN A 384 -26.31 50.10 -1.75
CA GLN A 384 -25.13 50.65 -1.07
C GLN A 384 -23.85 50.57 -1.94
N PRO A 385 -23.23 51.71 -2.31
CA PRO A 385 -21.98 51.71 -3.06
C PRO A 385 -20.83 51.18 -2.18
N GLY A 386 -20.28 50.02 -2.54
CA GLY A 386 -19.18 49.36 -1.85
C GLY A 386 -19.54 48.05 -1.13
N ALA A 387 -20.82 47.77 -0.89
CA ALA A 387 -21.28 46.51 -0.28
C ALA A 387 -21.60 45.40 -1.30
N GLY A 388 -21.03 45.50 -2.51
CA GLY A 388 -21.51 44.83 -3.72
C GLY A 388 -20.70 43.64 -4.23
N THR A 389 -19.72 43.14 -3.47
CA THR A 389 -19.11 41.83 -3.78
C THR A 389 -20.10 40.73 -3.40
N LEU A 390 -20.71 40.10 -4.40
CA LEU A 390 -21.34 38.80 -4.22
C LEU A 390 -20.32 37.80 -3.65
N PRO A 391 -20.74 36.79 -2.86
CA PRO A 391 -19.84 35.72 -2.46
C PRO A 391 -19.18 35.09 -3.70
N ASP A 392 -17.92 34.71 -3.60
CA ASP A 392 -17.27 33.93 -4.64
C ASP A 392 -17.91 32.52 -4.64
N ILE A 393 -18.51 32.12 -5.76
CA ILE A 393 -19.24 30.85 -5.88
C ILE A 393 -18.35 29.88 -6.64
N ASP A 394 -17.73 28.96 -5.90
CA ASP A 394 -17.07 27.80 -6.50
C ASP A 394 -18.11 26.98 -7.30
N PRO A 395 -17.96 26.84 -8.64
CA PRO A 395 -18.92 26.12 -9.48
C PRO A 395 -18.89 24.60 -9.27
N GLU A 396 -17.87 24.08 -8.60
CA GLU A 396 -17.69 22.65 -8.30
C GLU A 396 -18.27 22.27 -6.93
N ALA A 397 -18.52 23.25 -6.05
CA ALA A 397 -19.01 23.03 -4.69
C ALA A 397 -20.51 22.68 -4.67
N MET A 398 -20.87 21.61 -3.96
CA MET A 398 -22.24 21.09 -3.88
C MET A 398 -22.67 20.99 -2.42
N ASP A 399 -23.59 21.87 -2.02
CA ASP A 399 -24.05 22.04 -0.63
C ASP A 399 -22.92 22.38 0.38
N GLY A 400 -21.81 22.95 -0.11
CA GLY A 400 -20.67 23.44 0.68
C GLY A 400 -19.46 22.51 0.75
N ASP A 401 -19.54 21.34 0.12
CA ASP A 401 -18.43 20.38 -0.03
C ASP A 401 -17.94 20.34 -1.48
N VAL A 402 -16.67 19.98 -1.72
CA VAL A 402 -16.06 19.74 -3.06
C VAL A 402 -15.53 18.31 -3.13
N TYR A 403 -15.73 17.60 -4.23
CA TYR A 403 -15.26 16.21 -4.39
C TYR A 403 -13.75 16.15 -4.62
N ASN A 404 -13.02 15.46 -3.75
CA ASN A 404 -11.56 15.32 -3.84
C ASN A 404 -11.11 14.21 -4.82
N MET A 405 -12.05 13.68 -5.61
CA MET A 405 -11.96 12.56 -6.56
C MET A 405 -11.67 11.16 -5.98
N CYS A 406 -11.53 11.00 -4.65
CA CYS A 406 -11.19 9.71 -4.05
C CYS A 406 -12.29 8.66 -4.15
N HIS A 407 -11.87 7.41 -4.37
CA HIS A 407 -12.72 6.23 -4.33
C HIS A 407 -11.94 4.98 -3.89
N TYR A 408 -12.65 3.97 -3.36
CA TYR A 408 -12.15 2.62 -3.20
C TYR A 408 -12.12 1.92 -4.56
N TRP A 409 -11.01 1.25 -4.89
CA TRP A 409 -10.82 0.68 -6.22
C TRP A 409 -11.46 -0.72 -6.33
N SER A 410 -12.73 -0.72 -6.74
CA SER A 410 -13.66 -1.88 -6.75
C SER A 410 -13.19 -3.13 -7.50
N ASN A 411 -12.11 -3.06 -8.30
CA ASN A 411 -11.48 -4.26 -8.87
C ASN A 411 -11.02 -5.26 -7.77
N PHE A 412 -10.76 -4.79 -6.55
CA PHE A 412 -10.78 -5.62 -5.34
C PHE A 412 -11.89 -5.12 -4.41
N GLU A 413 -12.76 -6.01 -3.98
CA GLU A 413 -13.91 -5.68 -3.15
C GLU A 413 -14.35 -6.92 -2.36
N ILE A 414 -14.39 -6.83 -1.03
CA ILE A 414 -15.03 -7.84 -0.15
C ILE A 414 -16.14 -7.14 0.62
N ALA A 415 -17.40 -7.43 0.30
CA ALA A 415 -18.52 -6.70 0.88
C ALA A 415 -19.76 -7.58 1.09
N LYS A 416 -20.63 -7.12 1.99
CA LYS A 416 -21.90 -7.75 2.32
C LYS A 416 -22.94 -7.41 1.26
N LEU A 417 -23.54 -8.41 0.62
CA LEU A 417 -24.53 -8.22 -0.43
C LEU A 417 -25.78 -7.49 0.07
N ASP A 418 -26.11 -7.61 1.35
CA ASP A 418 -27.23 -6.90 2.00
C ASP A 418 -27.10 -5.38 1.95
N PHE A 419 -25.89 -4.82 1.87
CA PHE A 419 -25.70 -3.37 1.71
C PHE A 419 -26.24 -2.91 0.35
N PHE A 420 -25.86 -3.63 -0.71
CA PHE A 420 -26.31 -3.35 -2.08
C PHE A 420 -27.81 -3.62 -2.27
N ARG A 421 -28.37 -4.56 -1.51
CA ARG A 421 -29.81 -4.89 -1.46
C ARG A 421 -30.62 -3.98 -0.54
N SER A 422 -30.00 -3.02 0.15
CA SER A 422 -30.71 -2.08 1.03
C SER A 422 -31.56 -1.10 0.20
N GLN A 423 -32.69 -0.64 0.74
CA GLN A 423 -33.53 0.35 0.04
C GLN A 423 -32.76 1.66 -0.14
N GLU A 424 -31.88 1.98 0.80
CA GLU A 424 -31.04 3.16 0.81
C GLU A 424 -29.99 3.13 -0.33
N TYR A 425 -29.37 1.98 -0.58
CA TYR A 425 -28.46 1.79 -1.73
C TYR A 425 -29.23 1.73 -3.05
N GLU A 426 -30.39 1.05 -3.09
CA GLU A 426 -31.26 1.01 -4.27
C GLU A 426 -31.73 2.42 -4.65
N ASP A 427 -32.18 3.24 -3.71
CA ASP A 427 -32.60 4.62 -3.96
C ASP A 427 -31.43 5.49 -4.46
N PHE A 428 -30.22 5.32 -3.87
CA PHE A 428 -29.01 5.97 -4.36
C PHE A 428 -28.71 5.57 -5.80
N PHE A 429 -28.60 4.27 -6.07
CA PHE A 429 -28.34 3.75 -7.42
C PHE A 429 -29.41 4.21 -8.42
N ASN A 430 -30.70 4.20 -8.05
CA ASN A 430 -31.77 4.66 -8.93
C ASN A 430 -31.67 6.16 -9.24
N MET A 431 -31.27 7.01 -8.29
CA MET A 431 -30.99 8.42 -8.57
C MET A 431 -29.78 8.59 -9.51
N MET A 432 -28.72 7.81 -9.28
CA MET A 432 -27.52 7.86 -10.11
C MET A 432 -27.76 7.32 -11.54
N ASP A 433 -28.52 6.23 -11.71
CA ASP A 433 -28.90 5.71 -13.03
C ASP A 433 -29.74 6.74 -13.79
N ARG A 434 -30.84 7.20 -13.19
CA ARG A 434 -31.79 8.18 -13.79
C ARG A 434 -31.15 9.51 -14.18
N SER A 435 -29.96 9.83 -13.68
CA SER A 435 -29.22 11.04 -14.07
C SER A 435 -28.73 11.04 -15.53
N GLY A 436 -28.60 9.86 -16.14
CA GLY A 436 -27.93 9.69 -17.45
C GLY A 436 -26.40 9.53 -17.38
N GLY A 437 -25.78 9.71 -16.21
CA GLY A 437 -24.32 9.79 -16.05
C GLY A 437 -23.51 8.56 -16.53
N PHE A 438 -24.09 7.35 -16.45
CA PHE A 438 -23.46 6.15 -17.05
C PHE A 438 -23.33 6.21 -18.58
N TRP A 439 -24.05 7.11 -19.27
CA TRP A 439 -24.11 7.19 -20.74
C TRP A 439 -23.60 8.52 -21.28
N THR A 440 -23.91 9.63 -20.60
CA THR A 440 -23.44 10.97 -21.00
C THR A 440 -22.03 11.29 -20.51
N GLU A 441 -21.58 10.57 -19.48
CA GLU A 441 -20.24 10.60 -18.88
C GLU A 441 -19.71 9.15 -18.78
N ARG A 442 -18.57 8.93 -18.10
CA ARG A 442 -17.92 7.62 -17.92
C ARG A 442 -17.95 7.27 -16.43
N TRP A 443 -19.14 7.24 -15.84
CA TRP A 443 -19.26 6.91 -14.41
C TRP A 443 -18.87 5.46 -14.13
N GLY A 444 -17.78 5.29 -13.39
CA GLY A 444 -17.33 3.98 -12.92
C GLY A 444 -18.16 3.48 -11.74
N ASP A 445 -18.25 2.16 -11.57
CA ASP A 445 -18.80 1.53 -10.37
C ASP A 445 -18.00 1.88 -9.10
N ALA A 446 -16.67 2.01 -9.21
CA ALA A 446 -15.78 2.32 -8.09
C ALA A 446 -16.15 3.64 -7.34
N PRO A 447 -16.29 4.81 -8.00
CA PRO A 447 -16.77 6.02 -7.33
C PRO A 447 -18.26 5.96 -6.95
N ILE A 448 -19.11 5.21 -7.66
CA ILE A 448 -20.52 5.00 -7.27
C ILE A 448 -20.61 4.27 -5.92
N HIS A 449 -19.92 3.13 -5.78
CA HIS A 449 -19.87 2.35 -4.53
C HIS A 449 -19.28 3.18 -3.39
N SER A 450 -18.24 3.98 -3.68
CA SER A 450 -17.56 4.82 -2.69
C SER A 450 -18.43 5.98 -2.19
N LEU A 451 -19.12 6.69 -3.09
CA LEU A 451 -20.03 7.77 -2.71
C LEU A 451 -21.29 7.23 -2.00
N ALA A 452 -21.79 6.06 -2.39
CA ALA A 452 -22.85 5.37 -1.68
C ALA A 452 -22.41 4.99 -0.25
N ALA A 453 -21.23 4.39 -0.11
CA ALA A 453 -20.65 4.08 1.20
C ALA A 453 -20.47 5.34 2.05
N GLY A 454 -19.89 6.41 1.50
CA GLY A 454 -19.71 7.70 2.21
C GLY A 454 -21.02 8.37 2.64
N ALA A 455 -22.11 8.16 1.91
CA ALA A 455 -23.43 8.70 2.26
C ALA A 455 -24.19 7.84 3.28
N LEU A 456 -23.95 6.52 3.32
CA LEU A 456 -24.78 5.54 4.05
C LEU A 456 -24.10 4.83 5.22
N LEU A 457 -22.76 4.78 5.26
CA LEU A 457 -21.97 4.02 6.24
C LEU A 457 -21.07 4.93 7.09
N ALA A 458 -20.58 4.39 8.21
CA ALA A 458 -19.61 5.03 9.08
C ALA A 458 -18.17 4.47 8.86
N PRO A 459 -17.11 5.18 9.29
CA PRO A 459 -15.73 4.66 9.21
C PRO A 459 -15.49 3.36 9.98
N SER A 460 -16.36 3.03 10.95
CA SER A 460 -16.38 1.73 11.63
C SER A 460 -16.70 0.57 10.71
N ASP A 461 -17.41 0.79 9.61
CA ASP A 461 -18.06 -0.26 8.83
C ASP A 461 -17.19 -0.70 7.64
N ILE A 462 -16.22 0.14 7.28
CA ILE A 462 -15.25 -0.12 6.21
C ILE A 462 -13.98 -0.78 6.77
N HIS A 463 -13.38 -1.72 6.04
CA HIS A 463 -12.10 -2.34 6.39
C HIS A 463 -11.03 -2.11 5.30
N TYR A 464 -9.81 -1.76 5.70
CA TYR A 464 -8.65 -1.73 4.80
C TYR A 464 -7.77 -2.97 5.05
N PHE A 465 -7.81 -3.91 4.09
CA PHE A 465 -7.02 -5.16 4.04
C PHE A 465 -5.53 -4.88 3.81
N ARG A 466 -4.90 -4.20 4.77
CA ARG A 466 -3.49 -3.80 4.74
C ARG A 466 -2.52 -4.98 4.65
N ASP A 467 -2.94 -6.17 5.03
CA ASP A 467 -2.18 -7.42 4.99
C ASP A 467 -2.26 -8.14 3.62
N PHE A 468 -3.16 -7.73 2.72
CA PHE A 468 -3.34 -8.34 1.40
C PHE A 468 -2.53 -7.58 0.35
N GLY A 469 -1.35 -8.09 0.00
CA GLY A 469 -0.64 -7.62 -1.19
C GLY A 469 -1.40 -7.99 -2.45
N TYR A 470 -1.77 -6.99 -3.26
CA TYR A 470 -2.67 -7.09 -4.40
C TYR A 470 -2.22 -6.19 -5.56
N ARG A 471 -2.26 -6.72 -6.79
CA ARG A 471 -2.07 -5.98 -8.04
C ARG A 471 -3.17 -6.32 -9.03
N HIS A 472 -3.60 -5.33 -9.79
CA HIS A 472 -4.38 -5.49 -11.02
C HIS A 472 -3.78 -4.53 -12.06
N THR A 473 -3.50 -5.02 -13.27
CA THR A 473 -2.73 -4.31 -14.30
C THR A 473 -1.45 -3.63 -13.75
N THR A 474 -1.40 -2.29 -13.69
CA THR A 474 -0.24 -1.46 -13.31
C THR A 474 -0.31 -0.86 -11.90
N ILE A 475 -1.41 -1.04 -11.17
CA ILE A 475 -1.60 -0.50 -9.82
C ILE A 475 -1.46 -1.64 -8.80
N GLN A 476 -0.64 -1.45 -7.78
CA GLN A 476 -0.43 -2.43 -6.71
C GLN A 476 -0.36 -1.80 -5.33
N HIS A 477 -0.82 -2.55 -4.33
CA HIS A 477 -0.55 -2.39 -2.91
C HIS A 477 0.26 -3.62 -2.46
N CYS A 478 1.38 -3.47 -1.76
CA CYS A 478 2.16 -4.62 -1.29
C CYS A 478 2.80 -4.40 0.09
N PRO A 479 2.20 -4.96 1.16
CA PRO A 479 2.64 -4.71 2.52
C PRO A 479 3.91 -5.47 2.89
N ALA A 480 4.67 -4.88 3.80
CA ALA A 480 5.84 -5.53 4.37
C ALA A 480 5.44 -6.70 5.31
N ASN A 481 6.26 -7.75 5.30
CA ASN A 481 6.09 -8.92 6.15
C ASN A 481 6.21 -8.58 7.65
N ALA A 482 5.28 -9.10 8.44
CA ALA A 482 5.25 -8.92 9.89
C ALA A 482 6.45 -9.56 10.61
N PRO A 483 7.09 -8.86 11.57
CA PRO A 483 8.32 -9.30 12.21
C PRO A 483 8.08 -10.42 13.22
N ALA A 484 8.88 -11.50 13.13
CA ALA A 484 8.80 -12.72 13.92
C ALA A 484 7.40 -13.40 13.91
N ARG A 485 6.64 -13.25 12.82
CA ARG A 485 5.29 -13.83 12.65
C ARG A 485 5.07 -14.57 11.33
N GLN A 486 6.16 -14.92 10.64
CA GLN A 486 6.12 -15.73 9.44
C GLN A 486 6.14 -17.21 9.82
N LEU A 487 5.02 -17.91 9.62
CA LEU A 487 4.93 -19.36 9.87
C LEU A 487 5.51 -20.17 8.70
N PRO A 488 5.97 -21.41 8.94
CA PRO A 488 6.41 -22.31 7.88
C PRO A 488 5.40 -22.42 6.73
N ARG A 489 5.93 -22.44 5.50
CA ARG A 489 5.14 -22.52 4.26
C ARG A 489 4.98 -23.96 3.81
N GLU A 490 3.75 -24.37 3.51
CA GLU A 490 3.49 -25.63 2.82
C GLU A 490 3.59 -25.45 1.30
N PRO A 491 4.44 -26.24 0.59
CA PRO A 491 4.57 -26.17 -0.86
C PRO A 491 3.23 -26.31 -1.61
N TYR A 492 3.09 -25.55 -2.69
CA TYR A 492 1.95 -25.57 -3.60
C TYR A 492 2.43 -25.70 -5.04
N LEU A 493 2.53 -26.96 -5.45
CA LEU A 493 2.86 -27.38 -6.81
C LEU A 493 1.59 -27.33 -7.68
N GLU A 494 1.40 -26.21 -8.37
CA GLU A 494 0.26 -25.93 -9.25
C GLU A 494 0.14 -26.99 -10.37
N ARG A 495 -0.96 -27.76 -10.37
CA ARG A 495 -1.02 -29.04 -11.10
C ARG A 495 -1.27 -28.92 -12.60
N THR A 496 -1.88 -27.84 -13.06
CA THR A 496 -2.19 -27.62 -14.49
C THR A 496 -0.95 -27.26 -15.30
N THR A 497 0.05 -26.62 -14.68
CA THR A 497 1.37 -26.39 -15.29
C THR A 497 2.04 -27.74 -15.53
N LEU A 498 1.98 -28.22 -16.77
CA LEU A 498 2.39 -29.59 -17.14
C LEU A 498 3.89 -29.86 -16.97
N ASP A 499 4.74 -28.86 -17.19
CA ASP A 499 6.17 -28.99 -16.91
C ASP A 499 6.43 -29.02 -15.40
N GLU A 500 6.94 -30.16 -14.93
CA GLU A 500 7.34 -30.36 -13.53
C GLU A 500 8.47 -29.41 -13.12
N LYS A 501 9.37 -29.03 -14.04
CA LYS A 501 10.47 -28.10 -13.74
C LYS A 501 9.92 -26.70 -13.45
N ALA A 502 9.18 -26.10 -14.38
CA ALA A 502 8.54 -24.80 -14.18
C ALA A 502 7.67 -24.77 -12.91
N ARG A 503 6.89 -25.83 -12.65
CA ARG A 503 6.06 -25.96 -11.43
C ARG A 503 6.87 -25.93 -10.13
N ARG A 504 8.07 -26.53 -10.12
CA ARG A 504 8.99 -26.50 -8.98
C ARG A 504 9.68 -25.14 -8.85
N GLU A 505 10.11 -24.54 -9.96
CA GLU A 505 10.75 -23.22 -9.99
C GLU A 505 9.78 -22.10 -9.52
N GLU A 506 8.49 -22.21 -9.85
CA GLU A 506 7.45 -21.32 -9.33
C GLU A 506 7.24 -21.49 -7.81
N ASP A 507 7.22 -22.71 -7.29
CA ASP A 507 7.10 -22.93 -5.84
C ASP A 507 8.34 -22.41 -5.09
N GLU A 508 9.53 -22.61 -5.65
CA GLU A 508 10.79 -22.08 -5.16
C GLU A 508 10.90 -20.55 -5.21
N TYR A 509 10.18 -19.89 -6.11
CA TYR A 509 10.05 -18.43 -6.17
C TYR A 509 9.23 -17.94 -4.98
N TRP A 510 8.04 -18.53 -4.75
CA TRP A 510 7.15 -18.18 -3.63
C TRP A 510 7.66 -18.66 -2.26
N ALA A 511 8.56 -19.63 -2.21
CA ALA A 511 9.28 -20.03 -0.99
C ALA A 511 10.32 -18.99 -0.52
N LYS A 512 10.62 -17.97 -1.34
CA LYS A 512 11.61 -16.91 -1.07
C LYS A 512 10.87 -15.57 -0.95
N TRP A 513 10.13 -15.39 0.13
CA TRP A 513 9.38 -14.15 0.44
C TRP A 513 10.29 -13.03 0.96
N ASP A 514 9.78 -11.80 0.97
CA ASP A 514 10.56 -10.60 1.32
C ASP A 514 10.89 -10.50 2.81
N THR A 515 11.95 -9.76 3.13
CA THR A 515 12.41 -9.61 4.52
C THR A 515 11.40 -8.85 5.38
N GLU A 516 11.26 -9.32 6.62
CA GLU A 516 10.40 -8.71 7.63
C GLU A 516 10.83 -7.26 7.94
N LYS A 517 9.85 -6.35 8.11
CA LYS A 517 10.10 -4.94 8.47
C LYS A 517 9.37 -4.58 9.75
N GLU A 518 9.89 -3.60 10.48
CA GLU A 518 9.22 -3.07 11.67
C GLU A 518 7.84 -2.51 11.29
N ASN A 519 6.82 -2.81 12.10
CA ASN A 519 5.41 -2.51 11.85
C ASN A 519 4.82 -3.06 10.52
N GLY A 520 5.51 -4.01 9.86
CA GLY A 520 4.91 -4.82 8.80
C GLY A 520 3.75 -5.69 9.32
N VAL A 521 2.81 -6.03 8.44
CA VAL A 521 1.59 -6.78 8.79
C VAL A 521 1.35 -8.03 7.94
N GLY A 522 1.97 -8.13 6.76
CA GLY A 522 1.70 -9.20 5.80
C GLY A 522 2.25 -10.58 6.18
N CYS A 523 1.70 -11.61 5.54
CA CYS A 523 2.14 -13.01 5.63
C CYS A 523 2.79 -13.46 4.31
N ARG A 524 4.08 -13.83 4.39
CA ARG A 524 4.92 -14.36 3.30
C ARG A 524 4.81 -13.59 1.97
N CYS A 525 4.60 -12.28 2.07
CA CYS A 525 4.52 -11.35 0.96
C CYS A 525 5.81 -11.36 0.13
N ARG A 526 5.66 -11.36 -1.19
CA ARG A 526 6.75 -11.18 -2.15
C ARG A 526 6.31 -10.18 -3.23
N CYS A 527 6.76 -8.95 -3.13
CA CYS A 527 6.31 -7.84 -3.96
C CYS A 527 7.02 -7.79 -5.32
N ASP A 528 6.30 -7.40 -6.38
CA ASP A 528 6.94 -7.00 -7.64
C ASP A 528 7.75 -5.72 -7.43
N THR A 529 9.06 -5.74 -7.70
CA THR A 529 9.97 -4.60 -7.54
C THR A 529 9.85 -3.54 -8.63
N ASP A 530 9.28 -3.93 -9.78
CA ASP A 530 9.30 -3.14 -11.01
C ASP A 530 8.11 -2.17 -11.07
N VAL A 531 7.11 -2.39 -10.21
CA VAL A 531 5.97 -1.52 -9.97
C VAL A 531 6.15 -0.88 -8.59
N VAL A 532 6.01 0.44 -8.49
CA VAL A 532 6.01 1.13 -7.19
C VAL A 532 4.63 0.95 -6.53
N ASP A 533 4.60 0.79 -5.21
CA ASP A 533 3.35 0.74 -4.42
C ASP A 533 2.47 1.99 -4.65
N VAL A 534 1.15 1.83 -4.61
CA VAL A 534 0.18 2.91 -4.75
C VAL A 534 0.07 3.78 -3.50
N GLU A 535 0.26 3.25 -2.28
CA GLU A 535 0.06 4.00 -1.03
C GLU A 535 0.77 5.36 -1.05
N GLY A 536 2.04 5.36 -1.46
CA GLY A 536 2.94 6.53 -1.44
C GLY A 536 2.99 7.34 -2.75
N LYS A 537 2.08 7.12 -3.70
CA LYS A 537 2.00 7.91 -4.95
C LYS A 537 1.09 9.12 -4.82
N GLU A 538 1.36 10.15 -5.62
CA GLU A 538 0.37 11.18 -5.94
C GLU A 538 -0.85 10.51 -6.59
N GLY A 539 -2.05 10.89 -6.16
CA GLY A 539 -3.30 10.22 -6.55
C GLY A 539 -3.72 9.05 -5.65
N SER A 540 -2.92 8.66 -4.67
CA SER A 540 -3.35 7.80 -3.54
C SER A 540 -4.39 8.53 -2.68
N CYS A 541 -5.40 7.79 -2.21
CA CYS A 541 -6.42 8.26 -1.26
C CYS A 541 -6.32 7.56 0.11
N ILE A 542 -5.24 6.81 0.32
CA ILE A 542 -4.89 6.28 1.63
C ILE A 542 -4.62 7.41 2.65
N PRO A 543 -3.96 8.55 2.34
CA PRO A 543 -3.79 9.63 3.32
C PRO A 543 -5.11 10.15 3.93
N GLU A 544 -6.14 10.32 3.10
CA GLU A 544 -7.48 10.75 3.51
C GLU A 544 -8.17 9.70 4.39
N TRP A 545 -8.14 8.42 3.99
CA TRP A 545 -8.65 7.31 4.82
C TRP A 545 -7.97 7.22 6.19
N VAL A 546 -6.67 7.55 6.25
CA VAL A 546 -5.82 7.45 7.44
C VAL A 546 -6.15 8.49 8.50
N GLU A 547 -6.59 9.68 8.09
CA GLU A 547 -7.11 10.70 9.00
C GLU A 547 -8.50 10.28 9.52
N ILE A 548 -9.40 9.84 8.64
CA ILE A 548 -10.80 9.47 8.96
C ILE A 548 -10.91 8.24 9.87
N ALA A 549 -10.34 7.11 9.48
CA ALA A 549 -10.49 5.83 10.19
C ALA A 549 -9.33 5.52 11.16
N GLY A 550 -8.18 6.15 10.94
CA GLY A 550 -6.90 5.77 11.53
C GLY A 550 -6.17 4.70 10.69
N GLY A 551 -4.92 4.97 10.28
CA GLY A 551 -4.16 4.04 9.43
C GLY A 551 -2.70 4.47 9.21
N PHE A 552 -2.14 4.13 8.03
CA PHE A 552 -0.96 4.79 7.47
C PHE A 552 -0.97 5.00 5.96
N VAL A 553 -0.20 6.02 5.57
CA VAL A 553 0.64 5.99 4.39
C VAL A 553 2.02 5.44 4.79
N THR A 554 2.58 4.51 4.03
CA THR A 554 4.04 4.29 4.01
C THR A 554 4.77 5.63 3.75
N PRO A 555 5.98 5.86 4.31
CA PRO A 555 6.59 7.19 4.30
C PRO A 555 7.16 7.57 2.92
N ALA A 556 6.30 8.12 2.07
CA ALA A 556 6.70 9.15 1.13
C ALA A 556 7.21 10.37 1.91
N GLY A 557 8.30 10.97 1.44
CA GLY A 557 8.90 12.13 2.10
C GLY A 557 8.11 13.41 1.85
N ARG A 558 7.41 13.89 2.88
CA ARG A 558 7.24 15.34 3.10
C ARG A 558 8.29 15.78 4.11
N ASP A 559 9.41 16.28 3.59
CA ASP A 559 10.23 17.30 4.25
C ASP A 559 9.61 18.68 3.96
#